data_AF-L0L171-F1
#
_entry.id   AF-L0L171-F1
#
_cell.length_a   1.000
_cell.length_b   1.000
_cell.length_c   1.000
_cell.angle_alpha   90.00
_cell.angle_beta   90.00
_cell.angle_gamma   90.00
#
_symmetry.space_group_name_H-M   'P 1'
#
loop_
_entity.id
_entity.type
_entity.pdbx_description
1 polymer ?
#
loop_
_entity_poly.entity_id
_entity_poly.type
_entity_poly.pdbx_seq_one_letter_code
_entity_poly.pdbx_strand_id
1 'polypeptide(L)'
;MAGRRKKMDASPNEESIGESLSFETALEKLEGLVEKLEKGNLTLDESLETFEQGMKFARVCSQKLSKAERKIEQLVLEDGELRAKPFSEG
;
A
#
# COMPACT_ATOMS: atom_id res chain seq x y z
N MET A 1 16.09 30.06 34.04
CA MET A 1 15.03 29.13 33.60
C MET A 1 15.34 28.69 32.17
N ALA A 2 15.84 27.46 32.00
CA ALA A 2 16.14 26.91 30.67
C ALA A 2 14.88 26.23 30.10
N GLY A 3 14.15 26.95 29.25
CA GLY A 3 13.02 26.42 28.49
C GLY A 3 13.52 25.50 27.37
N ARG A 4 13.53 24.19 27.65
CA ARG A 4 13.88 23.14 26.69
C ARG A 4 12.74 23.06 25.66
N ARG A 5 12.93 23.66 24.48
CA ARG A 5 11.97 23.57 23.36
C ARG A 5 11.87 22.10 22.92
N LYS A 6 10.72 21.50 23.19
CA LYS A 6 10.31 20.17 22.75
C LYS A 6 10.33 20.15 21.21
N LYS A 7 11.24 19.36 20.62
CA LYS A 7 11.24 19.05 19.19
C LYS A 7 9.95 18.28 18.91
N MET A 8 9.09 18.84 18.07
CA MET A 8 8.03 18.11 17.39
C MET A 8 8.71 17.30 16.29
N ASP A 9 8.86 15.99 16.47
CA ASP A 9 9.04 15.10 15.33
C ASP A 9 7.65 14.67 14.87
N ALA A 10 7.26 15.14 13.68
CA ALA A 10 6.11 14.63 12.99
C ALA A 10 6.53 13.31 12.34
N SER A 11 5.98 12.19 12.81
CA SER A 11 6.14 10.88 12.18
C SER A 11 5.56 10.93 10.75
N PRO A 12 6.23 10.35 9.75
CA PRO A 12 5.70 10.36 8.38
C PRO A 12 4.45 9.48 8.31
N ASN A 13 3.35 10.08 7.87
CA ASN A 13 2.03 9.48 7.78
C ASN A 13 2.06 8.23 6.87
N GLU A 14 1.65 7.06 7.38
CA GLU A 14 1.71 5.77 6.68
C GLU A 14 0.90 5.74 5.36
N GLU A 15 -0.03 6.68 5.19
CA GLU A 15 -0.85 6.84 3.99
C GLU A 15 -0.03 7.24 2.74
N SER A 16 1.10 7.95 2.88
CA SER A 16 1.83 8.51 1.73
C SER A 16 2.70 7.48 0.97
N ILE A 17 3.01 6.34 1.61
CA ILE A 17 3.85 5.29 1.02
C ILE A 17 3.08 4.52 -0.06
N GLY A 18 1.77 4.29 0.13
CA GLY A 18 0.95 3.52 -0.81
C GLY A 18 0.60 4.26 -2.10
N GLU A 19 0.57 5.59 -2.06
CA GLU A 19 0.31 6.39 -3.26
C GLU A 19 1.51 6.46 -4.19
N SER A 20 2.72 6.54 -3.64
CA SER A 20 3.97 6.71 -4.39
C SER A 20 4.58 5.41 -4.93
N LEU A 21 4.31 4.25 -4.33
CA LEU A 21 4.79 2.96 -4.85
C LEU A 21 4.00 2.52 -6.09
N SER A 22 4.66 1.93 -7.09
CA SER A 22 3.99 1.21 -8.18
C SER A 22 3.51 -0.17 -7.72
N PHE A 23 2.62 -0.79 -8.49
CA PHE A 23 2.14 -2.15 -8.20
C PHE A 23 3.28 -3.17 -8.28
N GLU A 24 4.10 -3.08 -9.33
CA GLU A 24 5.20 -3.99 -9.61
C GLU A 24 6.25 -3.95 -8.50
N THR A 25 6.61 -2.75 -8.03
CA THR A 25 7.57 -2.59 -6.93
C THR A 25 6.98 -3.08 -5.59
N ALA A 26 5.67 -2.91 -5.36
CA ALA A 26 5.02 -3.41 -4.16
C ALA A 26 4.99 -4.95 -4.16
N LEU A 27 4.70 -5.54 -5.32
CA LEU A 27 4.66 -6.99 -5.51
C LEU A 27 6.06 -7.61 -5.31
N GLU A 28 7.09 -7.06 -5.95
CA GLU A 28 8.47 -7.53 -5.81
C GLU A 28 8.93 -7.51 -4.34
N LYS A 29 8.60 -6.42 -3.62
CA LYS A 29 8.91 -6.33 -2.18
C LYS A 29 8.14 -7.35 -1.36
N LEU A 30 6.87 -7.59 -1.66
CA LEU A 30 6.06 -8.59 -0.99
C LEU A 30 6.62 -10.00 -1.20
N GLU A 31 6.95 -10.36 -2.44
CA GLU A 31 7.55 -11.65 -2.80
C GLU A 31 8.86 -11.88 -2.03
N GLY A 32 9.73 -10.86 -1.96
CA GLY A 32 10.97 -10.95 -1.19
C GLY A 32 10.77 -11.13 0.32
N LEU A 33 9.68 -10.61 0.90
CA LEU A 33 9.34 -10.86 2.31
C LEU A 33 8.77 -12.26 2.52
N VAL A 34 7.93 -12.76 1.60
CA VAL A 34 7.43 -14.14 1.63
C VAL A 34 8.60 -15.12 1.56
N GLU A 35 9.55 -14.90 0.65
CA GLU A 35 10.73 -15.75 0.51
C GLU A 35 11.57 -15.79 1.81
N LYS A 36 11.67 -14.66 2.53
CA LYS A 36 12.34 -14.60 3.84
C LYS A 36 11.61 -15.40 4.91
N LEU A 37 10.28 -15.32 4.96
CA LEU A 37 9.47 -16.10 5.90
C LEU A 37 9.60 -17.60 5.61
N GLU A 38 9.58 -18.00 4.34
CA GLU A 38 9.69 -19.39 3.91
C GLU A 38 11.07 -20.01 4.19
N LYS A 39 12.14 -19.20 4.18
CA LYS A 39 13.49 -19.66 4.56
C LYS A 39 13.59 -20.10 6.02
N GLY A 40 12.70 -19.62 6.89
CA GLY A 40 12.59 -20.09 8.28
C GLY A 40 13.80 -19.79 9.17
N ASN A 41 14.66 -18.85 8.78
CA ASN A 41 15.87 -18.47 9.53
C ASN A 41 15.71 -17.19 10.36
N LEU A 42 14.47 -16.72 10.52
CA LEU A 42 14.11 -15.52 11.28
C LEU A 42 13.77 -15.90 12.72
N THR A 43 14.14 -15.04 13.65
CA THR A 43 13.60 -15.07 15.02
C THR A 43 12.09 -14.76 15.01
N LEU A 44 11.42 -14.99 16.14
CA LEU A 44 10.00 -14.67 16.28
C LEU A 44 9.71 -13.18 16.03
N ASP A 45 10.51 -12.30 16.62
CA ASP A 45 10.34 -10.85 16.49
C ASP A 45 10.57 -10.41 15.03
N GLU A 46 11.63 -10.90 14.38
CA GLU A 46 11.88 -10.62 12.96
C GLU A 46 10.78 -11.17 12.04
N SER A 47 10.19 -12.32 12.39
CA SER A 47 9.07 -12.91 11.66
C SER A 47 7.82 -12.03 11.75
N LEU A 48 7.55 -11.47 12.93
CA LEU A 48 6.43 -10.55 13.14
C LEU A 48 6.64 -9.25 12.37
N GLU A 49 7.83 -8.65 12.43
CA GLU A 49 8.16 -7.44 11.65
C GLU A 49 8.05 -7.69 10.15
N THR A 50 8.56 -8.82 9.67
CA THR A 50 8.49 -9.21 8.25
C THR A 50 7.04 -9.40 7.82
N PHE A 51 6.21 -10.00 8.66
CA PHE A 51 4.77 -10.17 8.40
C PHE A 51 4.04 -8.82 8.33
N GLU A 52 4.28 -7.92 9.28
CA GLU A 52 3.67 -6.57 9.28
C GLU A 52 4.02 -5.78 8.02
N GLN A 53 5.30 -5.84 7.60
CA GLN A 53 5.73 -5.23 6.34
C GLN A 53 5.06 -5.88 5.13
N GLY A 54 4.92 -7.20 5.12
CA GLY A 54 4.22 -7.95 4.08
C GLY A 54 2.76 -7.50 3.95
N MET A 55 2.06 -7.35 5.09
CA MET A 55 0.69 -6.85 5.11
C MET A 55 0.56 -5.43 4.55
N LYS A 56 1.56 -4.56 4.79
CA LYS A 56 1.60 -3.22 4.20
C LYS A 56 1.69 -3.30 2.67
N PHE A 57 2.60 -4.10 2.11
CA PHE A 57 2.71 -4.25 0.65
C PHE A 57 1.48 -4.93 0.03
N ALA A 58 0.93 -5.97 0.67
CA ALA A 58 -0.30 -6.62 0.22
C ALA A 58 -1.47 -5.63 0.14
N ARG A 59 -1.61 -4.72 1.13
CA ARG A 59 -2.61 -3.66 1.12
C ARG A 59 -2.39 -2.69 -0.05
N VAL A 60 -1.15 -2.30 -0.33
CA VAL A 60 -0.82 -1.43 -1.47
C VAL A 60 -1.20 -2.11 -2.80
N CYS A 61 -0.83 -3.38 -2.99
CA CYS A 61 -1.21 -4.16 -4.17
C CYS A 61 -2.74 -4.20 -4.35
N SER A 62 -3.47 -4.54 -3.29
CA SER A 62 -4.94 -4.58 -3.29
C SER A 62 -5.55 -3.23 -3.67
N GLN A 63 -5.04 -2.13 -3.11
CA GLN A 63 -5.50 -0.78 -3.44
C GLN A 63 -5.25 -0.41 -4.90
N LYS A 64 -4.09 -0.75 -5.46
CA LYS A 64 -3.76 -0.46 -6.88
C LYS A 64 -4.65 -1.28 -7.82
N LEU A 65 -4.87 -2.56 -7.53
CA LEU A 65 -5.79 -3.41 -8.29
C LEU A 65 -7.23 -2.90 -8.22
N SER A 66 -7.71 -2.52 -7.03
CA SER A 66 -9.05 -1.94 -6.86
C SER A 66 -9.22 -0.64 -7.64
N LYS A 67 -8.19 0.22 -7.68
CA LYS A 67 -8.20 1.46 -8.49
C LYS A 67 -8.25 1.13 -9.99
N ALA A 68 -7.49 0.12 -10.45
CA ALA A 68 -7.49 -0.31 -11.84
C ALA A 68 -8.85 -0.91 -12.25
N GLU A 69 -9.43 -1.76 -11.42
CA GLU A 69 -10.75 -2.36 -11.62
C GLU A 69 -11.83 -1.28 -11.75
N ARG A 70 -11.90 -0.33 -10.81
CA ARG A 70 -12.85 0.80 -10.90
C ARG A 70 -12.68 1.62 -12.17
N LYS A 71 -11.43 1.81 -12.61
CA LYS A 71 -11.15 2.51 -13.86
C LYS A 71 -11.66 1.71 -15.07
N ILE A 72 -11.48 0.39 -15.09
CA ILE A 72 -12.03 -0.48 -16.13
C ILE A 72 -13.56 -0.45 -16.09
N GLU A 73 -14.18 -0.59 -14.93
CA GLU A 73 -15.63 -0.50 -14.78
C GLU A 73 -16.18 0.83 -15.30
N GLN A 74 -15.55 1.96 -14.99
CA GLN A 74 -15.95 3.26 -15.52
C GLN A 74 -15.83 3.36 -17.04
N LEU A 75 -14.88 2.64 -17.65
CA LEU A 75 -14.72 2.56 -19.10
C LEU A 75 -15.76 1.61 -19.72
N VAL A 76 -16.11 0.53 -19.03
CA VAL A 76 -17.07 -0.50 -19.50
C VAL A 76 -18.53 -0.08 -19.25
N LEU A 77 -18.80 0.80 -18.29
CA LEU A 77 -20.14 1.31 -17.93
C LEU A 77 -20.70 2.38 -18.88
N GLU A 78 -20.13 2.44 -20.07
CA GLU A 78 -20.81 2.95 -21.24
C GLU A 78 -20.99 1.87 -22.28
N ASP A 79 -22.19 1.79 -22.86
CA ASP A 79 -22.74 0.71 -23.69
C ASP A 79 -21.89 0.30 -24.93
N GLY A 80 -20.68 -0.25 -24.75
CA GLY A 80 -19.75 -0.47 -25.87
C GLY A 80 -19.22 0.82 -26.51
N GLU A 81 -19.58 1.98 -25.95
CA GLU A 81 -18.92 3.28 -26.12
C GLU A 81 -18.25 3.67 -24.79
N LEU A 82 -17.48 4.76 -24.71
CA LEU A 82 -16.72 5.15 -23.49
C LEU A 82 -17.14 6.54 -22.98
N ARG A 83 -17.75 6.65 -21.80
CA ARG A 83 -18.02 7.91 -21.07
C ARG A 83 -17.85 7.66 -19.58
N ALA A 84 -17.08 8.55 -18.98
CA ALA A 84 -16.97 8.62 -17.54
C ALA A 84 -18.30 9.08 -16.93
N LYS A 85 -18.89 8.28 -16.03
CA LYS A 85 -19.86 8.80 -15.05
C LYS A 85 -19.10 9.52 -13.93
N PRO A 86 -19.63 10.65 -13.42
CA PRO A 86 -19.02 11.35 -12.30
C PRO A 86 -19.04 10.47 -11.05
N PHE A 87 -17.88 10.35 -10.40
CA PHE A 87 -17.72 9.73 -9.10
C PHE A 87 -18.40 10.63 -8.05
N SER A 88 -19.61 10.27 -7.62
CA SER A 88 -20.26 10.90 -6.48
C SER A 88 -20.00 10.05 -5.23
N GLU A 89 -19.08 10.51 -4.38
CA GLU A 89 -19.07 10.13 -2.97
C GLU A 89 -20.24 10.82 -2.27
N GLY A 90 -21.18 10.02 -1.76
CA GLY A 90 -22.35 10.43 -0.98
C GLY A 90 -23.13 9.23 -0.50
#